data_AF-A0A7H1MKE7-F1
#
_entry.id   AF-A0A7H1MKE7-F1
#
_cell.length_a   1.000
_cell.length_b   1.000
_cell.length_c   1.000
_cell.angle_alpha   90.00
_cell.angle_beta   90.00
_cell.angle_gamma   90.00
#
_symmetry.space_group_name_H-M   'P 1'
#
loop_
_entity.id
_entity.type
_entity.pdbx_description
1 polymer ?
#
loop_
_entity_poly.entity_id
_entity_poly.type
_entity_poly.pdbx_seq_one_letter_code
_entity_poly.pdbx_strand_id
1 'polypeptide(L)'
;MVYSKEEVSNWIEDLHLSTWGPTTIDWNEKVHRVHISVEYGRSEEVRKEIEKSVQSEIDNETTDKDNAQDFLDHLYVTDYMVED
;
A
#
# COMPACT_ATOMS: atom_id res chain seq x y z
N MET A 1 -7.91 -11.32 10.21
CA MET A 1 -8.59 -10.14 10.80
C MET A 1 -8.69 -9.11 9.70
N VAL A 2 -9.72 -8.27 9.70
CA VAL A 2 -9.88 -7.23 8.68
C VAL A 2 -9.10 -6.02 9.15
N TYR A 3 -8.12 -5.59 8.36
CA TYR A 3 -7.40 -4.36 8.63
C TYR A 3 -8.33 -3.18 8.79
N SER A 4 -8.05 -2.34 9.78
CA SER A 4 -8.72 -1.04 9.87
C SER A 4 -8.02 -0.04 8.97
N LYS A 5 -8.78 0.95 8.48
CA LYS A 5 -8.24 2.08 7.70
C LYS A 5 -7.03 2.72 8.38
N GLU A 6 -7.07 2.82 9.71
CA GLU A 6 -5.97 3.39 10.51
C GLU A 6 -4.68 2.59 10.45
N GLU A 7 -4.74 1.26 10.41
CA GLU A 7 -3.54 0.42 10.29
C GLU A 7 -2.92 0.56 8.90
N VAL A 8 -3.77 0.53 7.86
CA VAL A 8 -3.36 0.79 6.47
C VAL A 8 -2.76 2.18 6.32
N SER A 9 -3.38 3.21 6.91
CA SER A 9 -2.86 4.58 6.88
C SER A 9 -1.53 4.70 7.62
N ASN A 10 -1.37 4.11 8.81
CA ASN A 10 -0.10 4.11 9.53
C ASN A 10 1.00 3.44 8.73
N TRP A 11 0.73 2.28 8.12
CA TRP A 11 1.71 1.64 7.24
C TRP A 11 2.09 2.53 6.08
N ILE A 12 1.13 3.15 5.42
CA ILE A 12 1.42 4.03 4.29
C ILE A 12 2.24 5.27 4.72
N GLU A 13 1.97 5.80 5.91
CA GLU A 13 2.78 6.88 6.49
C GLU A 13 4.20 6.42 6.84
N ASP A 14 4.36 5.26 7.48
CA ASP A 14 5.66 4.67 7.87
C ASP A 14 6.51 4.30 6.65
N LEU A 15 5.83 3.84 5.59
CA LEU A 15 6.41 3.57 4.27
C LEU A 15 6.80 4.83 3.50
N HIS A 16 6.49 6.03 4.02
CA HIS A 16 6.78 7.31 3.38
C HIS A 16 6.26 7.41 1.93
N LEU A 17 5.12 6.76 1.59
CA LEU A 17 4.58 6.75 0.22
C LEU A 17 4.23 8.15 -0.31
N SER A 18 4.02 9.10 0.60
CA SER A 18 3.84 10.53 0.31
C SER A 18 5.04 11.16 -0.41
N THR A 19 6.22 10.53 -0.36
CA THR A 19 7.43 11.00 -1.05
C THR A 19 7.54 10.51 -2.50
N TRP A 20 6.70 9.57 -2.92
CA TRP A 20 6.81 8.92 -4.23
C TRP A 20 5.98 9.59 -5.35
N GLY A 21 5.25 10.66 -5.03
CA GLY A 21 4.45 11.45 -5.98
C GLY A 21 3.06 11.77 -5.44
N PRO A 22 2.11 12.23 -6.28
CA PRO A 22 0.71 12.37 -5.91
C PRO A 22 0.11 10.97 -5.66
N THR A 23 0.25 10.51 -4.42
CA THR A 23 -0.22 9.20 -3.98
C THR A 23 -1.63 9.34 -3.44
N THR A 24 -2.65 8.93 -4.21
CA THR A 24 -4.02 8.87 -3.69
C THR A 24 -4.27 7.48 -3.13
N ILE A 25 -4.64 7.42 -1.85
CA ILE A 25 -4.92 6.17 -1.14
C ILE A 25 -6.43 6.10 -0.91
N ASP A 26 -7.09 5.19 -1.61
CA ASP A 26 -8.49 4.86 -1.35
C ASP A 26 -8.54 3.54 -0.57
N TRP A 27 -9.02 3.61 0.67
CA TRP A 27 -9.33 2.41 1.46
C TRP A 27 -10.82 2.13 1.35
N ASN A 28 -11.15 1.01 0.71
CA ASN A 28 -12.53 0.59 0.57
C ASN A 28 -12.89 -0.49 1.60
N GLU A 29 -13.53 -0.07 2.69
CA GLU A 29 -14.00 -0.95 3.77
C GLU A 29 -14.99 -2.03 3.31
N LYS A 30 -15.66 -1.87 2.16
CA LYS A 30 -16.63 -2.86 1.67
C LYS A 30 -16.00 -4.01 0.92
N VAL A 31 -14.83 -3.79 0.32
CA VAL A 31 -14.09 -4.81 -0.44
C VAL A 31 -12.70 -5.09 0.12
N HIS A 32 -12.40 -4.52 1.30
CA HIS A 32 -11.09 -4.54 1.97
C HIS A 32 -9.95 -4.32 0.99
N ARG A 33 -9.97 -3.21 0.25
CA ARG A 33 -8.98 -2.96 -0.79
C ARG A 33 -8.25 -1.66 -0.54
N VAL A 34 -6.93 -1.71 -0.65
CA VAL A 34 -6.05 -0.55 -0.66
C VAL A 34 -5.78 -0.20 -2.11
N HIS A 35 -6.29 0.92 -2.58
CA HIS A 35 -5.97 1.41 -3.92
C HIS A 35 -5.04 2.59 -3.83
N ILE A 36 -3.83 2.44 -4.36
CA ILE A 36 -2.79 3.44 -4.40
C ILE A 36 -2.62 3.89 -5.84
N SER A 37 -2.92 5.16 -6.12
CA SER A 37 -2.67 5.77 -7.42
C SER A 37 -1.39 6.59 -7.37
N VAL A 38 -0.46 6.35 -8.28
CA VAL A 38 0.85 7.04 -8.31
C VAL A 38 1.14 7.69 -9.66
N GLU A 39 2.20 8.49 -9.75
CA GLU A 39 2.62 9.09 -11.02
C GLU A 39 2.83 8.04 -12.12
N TYR A 40 2.48 8.41 -13.37
CA TYR A 40 2.55 7.54 -14.53
C TYR A 40 3.94 6.92 -14.74
N GLY A 41 3.98 5.59 -14.82
CA GLY A 41 5.20 4.80 -15.04
C GLY A 41 5.91 4.41 -13.75
N ARG A 42 5.35 4.72 -12.57
CA ARG A 42 5.95 4.41 -11.26
C ARG A 42 5.19 3.35 -10.49
N SER A 43 4.03 2.87 -10.96
CA SER A 43 3.21 1.87 -10.25
C SER A 43 3.98 0.59 -9.88
N GLU A 44 4.78 0.04 -10.80
CA GLU A 44 5.60 -1.15 -10.54
C GLU A 44 6.72 -0.91 -9.51
N GLU A 45 7.40 0.24 -9.57
CA GLU A 45 8.47 0.59 -8.64
C GLU A 45 7.90 0.77 -7.22
N VAL A 46 6.80 1.51 -7.12
CA VAL A 46 6.07 1.75 -5.87
C VAL A 46 5.57 0.44 -5.28
N ARG A 47 5.01 -0.45 -6.10
CA ARG A 47 4.55 -1.76 -5.64
C ARG A 47 5.70 -2.57 -5.04
N LYS A 48 6.85 -2.63 -5.71
CA LYS A 48 8.03 -3.36 -5.23
C LYS A 48 8.57 -2.79 -3.92
N GLU A 49 8.60 -1.47 -3.77
CA GLU A 49 9.05 -0.83 -2.54
C GLU A 49 8.07 -1.10 -1.38
N ILE A 50 6.75 -1.09 -1.63
CA ILE A 50 5.75 -1.51 -0.62
C ILE A 50 5.95 -2.97 -0.24
N GLU A 51 6.06 -3.88 -1.21
CA GLU A 51 6.30 -5.31 -0.95
C GLU A 51 7.56 -5.52 -0.11
N LYS A 52 8.65 -4.82 -0.43
CA LYS A 52 9.92 -4.94 0.29
C LYS A 52 9.82 -4.46 1.74
N SER A 53 9.16 -3.34 1.97
CA SER A 53 9.02 -2.79 3.32
C SER A 53 8.04 -3.60 4.17
N VAL A 54 6.93 -4.06 3.60
CA VAL A 54 6.02 -5.01 4.26
C VAL A 54 6.76 -6.30 4.60
N GLN A 55 7.59 -6.81 3.68
CA GLN A 55 8.41 -7.99 3.96
C GLN A 55 9.43 -7.75 5.08
N SER A 56 9.97 -6.52 5.19
CA SER A 56 10.86 -6.13 6.28
C SER A 56 10.13 -6.08 7.62
N GLU A 57 8.89 -5.60 7.66
CA GLU A 57 8.05 -5.61 8.88
C GLU A 57 7.76 -7.04 9.35
N ILE A 58 7.47 -7.96 8.41
CA ILE A 58 7.32 -9.39 8.73
C ILE A 58 8.62 -9.96 9.33
N ASP A 59 9.78 -9.62 8.75
CA ASP A 59 11.08 -10.13 9.20
C ASP A 59 11.47 -9.58 10.58
N ASN A 60 11.06 -8.34 10.90
CA ASN A 60 11.29 -7.71 12.20
C ASN A 60 10.24 -8.09 13.25
N GLU A 61 9.26 -8.95 12.91
CA GLU A 61 8.15 -9.35 13.79
C GLU A 61 7.34 -8.15 14.33
N THR A 62 7.39 -7.00 13.66
CA THR A 62 6.61 -5.80 14.02
C THR A 62 5.15 -5.92 13.59
N THR A 63 4.90 -6.80 12.63
CA THR A 63 3.61 -7.07 12.02
C THR A 63 3.39 -8.57 11.89
N ASP A 64 2.14 -9.02 12.07
CA ASP A 64 1.76 -10.42 11.86
C ASP A 64 1.84 -10.79 10.37
N LYS A 65 2.42 -11.96 10.06
CA LYS A 65 2.64 -12.40 8.68
C LYS A 65 1.35 -12.59 7.89
N ASP A 66 0.32 -13.18 8.51
CA ASP A 66 -0.97 -13.44 7.84
C ASP A 66 -1.62 -12.13 7.45
N ASN A 67 -1.56 -11.17 8.37
CA ASN A 67 -1.96 -9.80 8.14
C ASN A 67 -1.15 -9.24 6.96
N ALA A 68 0.18 -9.15 7.05
CA ALA A 68 1.00 -8.51 6.01
C ALA A 68 0.76 -9.10 4.60
N GLN A 69 0.54 -10.41 4.52
CA GLN A 69 0.21 -11.08 3.27
C GLN A 69 -1.17 -10.65 2.74
N ASP A 70 -2.19 -10.54 3.60
CA ASP A 70 -3.53 -10.07 3.27
C ASP A 70 -3.50 -8.62 2.73
N PHE A 71 -2.74 -7.73 3.37
CA PHE A 71 -2.55 -6.37 2.87
C PHE A 71 -1.98 -6.35 1.44
N LEU A 72 -0.96 -7.17 1.16
CA LEU A 72 -0.36 -7.26 -0.18
C LEU A 72 -1.31 -7.86 -1.21
N ASP A 73 -2.14 -8.82 -0.83
CA ASP A 73 -3.17 -9.42 -1.70
C ASP A 73 -4.25 -8.39 -2.07
N HIS A 74 -4.57 -7.52 -1.12
CA HIS A 74 -5.56 -6.45 -1.25
C HIS A 74 -4.99 -5.12 -1.76
N LEU A 75 -3.68 -5.03 -1.99
CA LEU A 75 -2.98 -3.87 -2.50
C LEU A 75 -3.07 -3.79 -4.03
N TYR A 76 -3.72 -2.72 -4.51
CA TYR A 76 -3.74 -2.36 -5.91
C TYR A 76 -3.00 -1.05 -6.11
N VAL A 77 -1.88 -1.10 -6.84
CA VAL A 77 -1.15 0.09 -7.27
C VAL A 77 -1.43 0.32 -8.74
N THR A 78 -1.90 1.51 -9.10
CA THR A 78 -2.15 1.90 -10.49
C THR A 78 -1.51 3.22 -10.82
N ASP A 79 -1.12 3.38 -12.08
CA ASP A 79 -0.69 4.66 -12.60
C ASP A 79 -1.89 5.62 -12.71
N TYR A 80 -1.75 6.81 -12.15
CA TYR A 80 -2.68 7.91 -12.33
C TYR A 80 -2.49 8.45 -13.75
N MET A 81 -3.28 7.94 -14.69
CA MET A 81 -3.47 8.59 -15.99
C MET A 81 -4.38 9.79 -15.76
N VAL A 82 -3.79 10.99 -15.77
CA VAL A 82 -4.57 12.20 -16.03
C VAL A 82 -5.08 12.06 -17.47
N GLU A 83 -6.39 11.85 -17.65
CA GLU A 83 -6.99 12.06 -18.96
C GLU A 83 -6.75 13.53 -19.36
N ASP A 84 -6.11 13.72 -20.53
CA ASP A 84 -5.77 15.03 -21.14
C ASP A 84 -7.01 15.90 -21.40
#